data_AF-A0A7J2IWE4-F1
#
_entry.id   AF-A0A7J2IWE4-F1
#
_cell.length_a   1.000
_cell.length_b   1.000
_cell.length_c   1.000
_cell.angle_alpha   90.00
_cell.angle_beta   90.00
_cell.angle_gamma   90.00
#
_symmetry.space_group_name_H-M   'P 1'
#
loop_
_entity.id
_entity.type
_entity.pdbx_description
1 polymer ?
#
loop_
_entity_poly.entity_id
_entity_poly.type
_entity_poly.pdbx_seq_one_letter_code
_entity_poly.pdbx_strand_id
1 'polypeptide(L)'
;KRLFDLAMKVALEHGAERVLEVRISIGELSLVAKEQLEFWFKELSSGTLLEGAKLAFEVEGSEVLCPACGYRGPIQLEDKPEYHILLPTLRCPNCRGVVKVLKGRDCVLKHIKMVLRPVEKGEGGFRPPKGGPSASAPG
;
A
#
# COMPACT_ATOMS: atom_id res chain seq x y z
N LYS A 1 -9.35 5.75 6.41
CA LYS A 1 -10.06 4.72 7.25
C LYS A 1 -9.60 3.28 6.95
N ARG A 2 -9.79 2.71 5.75
CA ARG A 2 -9.44 1.29 5.46
C ARG A 2 -8.04 0.83 5.92
N LEU A 3 -7.03 1.65 5.66
CA LEU A 3 -5.64 1.41 6.08
C LEU A 3 -5.52 1.25 7.61
N PHE A 4 -6.17 2.13 8.36
CA PHE A 4 -6.19 2.12 9.81
C PHE A 4 -6.85 0.84 10.34
N ASP A 5 -8.02 0.50 9.79
CA ASP A 5 -8.76 -0.70 10.18
C ASP A 5 -7.93 -1.98 9.93
N LEU A 6 -7.21 -2.03 8.80
CA LEU A 6 -6.31 -3.14 8.48
C LEU A 6 -5.16 -3.24 9.47
N ALA A 7 -4.51 -2.12 9.80
CA ALA A 7 -3.40 -2.10 10.75
C ALA A 7 -3.83 -2.52 12.15
N MET A 8 -5.00 -2.04 12.60
CA MET A 8 -5.61 -2.46 13.87
C MET A 8 -5.92 -3.95 13.88
N LYS A 9 -6.55 -4.45 12.81
CA LYS A 9 -6.88 -5.87 12.68
C LYS A 9 -5.64 -6.75 12.81
N VAL A 10 -4.58 -6.44 12.06
CA VAL A 10 -3.33 -7.20 12.10
C VAL A 10 -2.69 -7.15 13.49
N ALA A 11 -2.68 -5.98 14.14
CA ALA A 11 -2.13 -5.83 15.49
C ALA A 11 -2.90 -6.68 16.53
N LEU A 12 -4.23 -6.71 16.45
CA LEU A 12 -5.08 -7.50 17.33
C LEU A 12 -4.89 -9.01 17.11
N GLU A 13 -4.86 -9.46 15.85
CA GLU A 13 -4.66 -10.87 15.48
C GLU A 13 -3.34 -11.43 16.01
N HIS A 14 -2.31 -10.59 16.13
CA HIS A 14 -1.00 -11.00 16.64
C HIS A 14 -0.84 -10.81 18.14
N GLY A 15 -1.87 -10.34 18.86
CA GLY A 15 -1.80 -10.10 20.30
C GLY A 15 -0.82 -8.97 20.66
N ALA A 16 -0.75 -7.93 19.83
CA ALA A 16 0.12 -6.80 20.08
C ALA A 16 -0.21 -6.12 21.43
N GLU A 17 0.84 -5.69 22.12
CA GLU A 17 0.77 -4.73 23.22
C GLU A 17 0.67 -3.31 22.66
N ARG A 18 1.49 -3.00 21.65
CA ARG A 18 1.48 -1.73 20.92
C ARG A 18 2.14 -1.85 19.56
N VAL A 19 1.79 -0.97 18.64
CA VAL A 19 2.42 -0.83 17.33
C VAL A 19 3.47 0.28 17.37
N LEU A 20 4.64 0.03 16.78
CA LEU A 20 5.76 0.96 16.73
C LEU A 20 5.84 1.70 15.40
N GLU A 21 5.60 1.00 14.29
CA GLU A 21 5.68 1.57 12.94
C GLU A 21 4.67 0.90 12.01
N VAL A 22 4.04 1.71 11.16
CA VAL A 22 3.23 1.27 10.03
C VAL A 22 3.90 1.82 8.78
N ARG A 23 4.34 0.93 7.88
CA ARG A 23 4.95 1.35 6.61
C ARG A 23 4.03 1.13 5.42
N ILE A 24 4.00 2.14 4.56
CA ILE A 24 3.10 2.22 3.42
C ILE A 24 3.89 2.57 2.18
N SER A 25 3.63 1.87 1.09
CA SER A 25 4.04 2.30 -0.24
C SER A 25 2.94 3.13 -0.87
N ILE A 26 3.32 4.28 -1.43
CA ILE A 26 2.43 5.18 -2.15
C ILE A 26 2.94 5.29 -3.58
N GLY A 27 2.12 4.88 -4.54
CA GLY A 27 2.41 5.09 -5.94
C GLY A 27 2.31 6.56 -6.34
N GLU A 28 3.20 7.03 -7.22
CA GLU A 28 3.24 8.42 -7.71
C GLU A 28 1.93 8.92 -8.34
N LEU A 29 1.14 8.01 -8.91
CA LEU A 29 -0.14 8.26 -9.57
C LEU A 29 -1.35 7.99 -8.65
N SER A 30 -1.13 7.67 -7.37
CA SER A 30 -2.20 7.38 -6.41
C SER A 30 -2.98 8.63 -5.99
N LEU A 31 -2.40 9.82 -6.22
CA LEU A 31 -2.93 11.13 -5.82
C LEU A 31 -3.18 11.24 -4.31
N VAL A 32 -2.53 10.39 -3.51
CA VAL A 32 -2.67 10.40 -2.05
C VAL A 32 -1.65 11.37 -1.47
N ALA A 33 -2.14 12.42 -0.80
CA ALA A 33 -1.30 13.35 -0.05
C ALA A 33 -0.81 12.70 1.26
N LYS A 34 0.50 12.72 1.49
CA LYS A 34 1.14 12.11 2.67
C LYS A 34 0.69 12.80 3.95
N GLU A 35 0.58 14.12 3.90
CA GLU A 35 0.20 14.99 5.00
C GLU A 35 -1.22 14.67 5.48
N GLN A 36 -2.13 14.38 4.53
CA GLN A 36 -3.50 13.95 4.87
C GLN A 36 -3.49 12.57 5.53
N LEU A 37 -2.67 11.63 5.04
CA LEU A 37 -2.55 10.31 5.67
C LEU A 37 -1.99 10.42 7.09
N GLU A 38 -0.94 11.21 7.30
CA GLU A 38 -0.36 11.43 8.63
C GLU A 38 -1.37 12.04 9.60
N PHE A 39 -2.09 13.08 9.16
CA PHE A 39 -3.12 13.74 9.96
C PHE A 39 -4.22 12.75 10.38
N TRP A 40 -4.83 12.06 9.42
CA TRP A 40 -5.91 11.13 9.70
C TRP A 40 -5.45 9.90 10.47
N PHE A 41 -4.23 9.42 10.23
CA PHE A 41 -3.67 8.31 10.99
C PHE A 41 -3.50 8.70 12.45
N LYS A 42 -2.93 9.88 12.73
CA LYS A 42 -2.79 10.39 14.09
C LYS A 42 -4.15 10.52 14.78
N GLU A 43 -5.12 11.15 14.13
CA GLU A 43 -6.46 11.37 14.69
C GLU A 43 -7.17 10.06 15.02
N LEU A 44 -7.10 9.06 14.12
CA LEU A 44 -7.72 7.76 14.33
C LEU A 44 -6.97 6.88 15.33
N SER A 45 -5.66 7.09 15.49
CA SER A 45 -4.80 6.27 16.36
C SER A 45 -4.96 6.54 17.85
N SER A 46 -5.47 7.70 18.23
CA SER A 46 -5.64 8.10 19.62
C SER A 46 -6.49 7.08 20.41
N GLY A 47 -5.99 6.62 21.55
CA GLY A 47 -6.66 5.63 22.40
C GLY A 47 -6.63 4.20 21.87
N THR A 48 -5.75 3.88 20.91
CA THR A 48 -5.66 2.55 20.29
C THR A 48 -4.26 1.95 20.35
N LEU A 49 -4.10 0.69 19.93
CA LEU A 49 -2.78 0.03 19.82
C LEU A 49 -1.83 0.74 18.84
N LEU A 50 -2.36 1.59 17.96
CA LEU A 50 -1.61 2.39 16.99
C LEU A 50 -1.20 3.76 17.56
N GLU A 51 -1.63 4.12 18.76
CA GLU A 51 -1.29 5.41 19.35
C GLU A 51 0.23 5.55 19.48
N GLY A 52 0.76 6.65 18.95
CA GLY A 52 2.21 6.92 18.92
C GLY A 52 3.01 6.09 17.91
N ALA A 53 2.37 5.26 17.08
CA ALA A 53 3.05 4.54 16.01
C ALA A 53 3.56 5.51 14.93
N LYS A 54 4.78 5.27 14.43
CA LYS A 54 5.34 6.03 13.31
C LYS A 54 4.70 5.59 12.00
N LEU A 55 4.20 6.54 11.21
CA LEU A 55 3.80 6.28 9.82
C LEU A 55 5.00 6.51 8.91
N ALA A 56 5.46 5.46 8.22
CA ALA A 56 6.59 5.51 7.31
C ALA A 56 6.13 5.34 5.86
N PHE A 57 6.75 6.07 4.94
CA PHE A 57 6.37 6.08 3.53
C PHE A 57 7.51 5.65 2.63
N GLU A 58 7.19 4.83 1.64
CA GLU A 58 8.01 4.53 0.48
C GLU A 58 7.24 4.99 -0.77
N VAL A 59 7.93 5.58 -1.75
CA VAL A 59 7.30 6.02 -3.01
C VAL A 59 7.58 4.99 -4.08
N GLU A 60 6.53 4.48 -4.73
CA GLU A 60 6.65 3.57 -5.86
C GLU A 60 6.47 4.34 -7.17
N GLY A 61 7.50 4.25 -8.03
CA GLY A 61 7.52 4.89 -9.33
C GLY A 61 6.38 4.44 -10.24
N SER A 62 5.92 5.38 -11.06
CA SER A 62 4.92 5.11 -12.09
C SER A 62 5.45 4.25 -13.23
N GLU A 63 4.58 3.45 -13.82
CA GLU A 63 4.90 2.71 -15.04
C GLU A 63 3.64 2.62 -15.91
N VAL A 64 3.74 2.98 -17.19
CA VAL A 64 2.63 2.96 -18.14
C VAL A 64 2.98 2.20 -19.41
N LEU A 65 1.96 1.72 -20.12
CA LEU A 65 2.04 1.10 -21.44
C LEU A 65 1.14 1.86 -22.42
N CYS A 66 1.71 2.31 -23.53
CA CYS A 66 0.93 2.85 -24.64
C CYS A 66 0.57 1.74 -25.64
N PRO A 67 -0.71 1.39 -25.81
CA PRO A 67 -1.12 0.39 -26.80
C PRO A 67 -0.95 0.87 -28.25
N ALA A 68 -0.86 2.19 -28.49
CA ALA A 68 -0.77 2.74 -29.85
C ALA A 68 0.65 2.71 -30.44
N CYS A 69 1.69 2.85 -29.62
CA CYS A 69 3.07 2.90 -30.10
C CYS A 69 4.04 1.98 -29.33
N GLY A 70 3.54 1.20 -28.36
CA GLY A 70 4.35 0.28 -27.56
C GLY A 70 5.25 0.93 -26.50
N TYR A 71 5.14 2.25 -26.25
CA TYR A 71 5.92 2.92 -25.20
C TYR A 71 5.64 2.27 -23.84
N ARG A 72 6.72 1.93 -23.12
CA ARG A 72 6.66 1.45 -21.74
C ARG A 72 7.69 2.20 -20.91
N GLY A 73 7.25 2.85 -19.84
CA GLY A 73 8.15 3.65 -19.01
C GLY A 73 7.41 4.48 -17.97
N PRO A 74 8.15 5.31 -17.21
CA PRO A 74 7.55 6.21 -16.24
C PRO A 74 6.70 7.27 -16.93
N ILE A 75 5.78 7.86 -16.16
CA ILE A 75 5.03 9.06 -16.56
C ILE A 75 4.98 10.02 -15.39
N GLN A 76 5.38 11.26 -15.62
CA GLN A 76 5.24 12.29 -14.60
C GLN A 76 3.86 12.91 -14.75
N LEU A 77 3.13 13.07 -13.65
CA LEU A 77 2.05 14.06 -13.64
C LEU A 77 2.75 15.42 -13.53
N GLU A 78 2.66 16.24 -14.58
CA GLU A 78 2.91 17.66 -14.38
C GLU A 78 1.79 18.23 -13.49
N ASP A 79 2.18 18.73 -12.32
CA ASP A 79 1.27 19.40 -11.37
C ASP A 79 0.98 20.83 -11.86
N LYS A 80 0.23 20.94 -12.96
CA LYS A 80 -0.24 22.23 -13.48
C LYS A 80 -1.70 22.46 -13.07
N PRO A 81 -2.05 23.70 -12.64
CA PRO A 81 -3.42 24.12 -12.32
C PRO A 81 -4.47 23.70 -13.37
N GLU A 82 -4.09 23.73 -14.65
CA GLU A 82 -4.93 23.36 -15.80
C GLU A 82 -5.38 21.88 -15.81
N TYR A 83 -4.63 20.98 -15.15
CA TYR A 83 -4.99 19.56 -15.04
C TYR A 83 -5.89 19.23 -13.84
N HIS A 84 -6.16 20.21 -12.97
CA HIS A 84 -7.05 20.03 -11.81
C HIS A 84 -8.54 20.23 -12.15
N ILE A 85 -8.86 20.58 -13.40
CA ILE A 85 -10.23 20.88 -13.87
C ILE A 85 -10.83 19.72 -14.69
N LEU A 86 -10.00 18.96 -15.42
CA LEU A 86 -10.40 17.80 -16.22
C LEU A 86 -9.59 16.59 -15.77
N LEU A 87 -10.24 15.43 -15.61
CA LEU A 87 -9.57 14.15 -15.31
C LEU A 87 -8.26 14.03 -16.11
N PRO A 88 -7.08 13.98 -15.46
CA PRO A 88 -5.82 13.97 -16.17
C PRO A 88 -5.75 12.67 -16.99
N THR A 89 -6.04 12.79 -18.28
CA THR A 89 -5.89 11.68 -19.19
C THR A 89 -4.40 11.52 -19.39
N LEU A 90 -3.80 10.51 -18.76
CA LEU A 90 -2.38 10.23 -18.94
C LEU A 90 -2.10 9.96 -20.43
N ARG A 91 -1.24 10.78 -21.04
CA ARG A 91 -0.90 10.73 -22.46
C ARG A 91 0.49 10.15 -22.66
N CYS A 92 0.64 9.34 -23.70
CA CYS A 92 1.94 8.81 -24.09
C CYS A 92 2.87 9.96 -24.49
N PRO A 93 4.10 10.03 -23.95
CA PRO A 93 5.05 11.08 -24.33
C PRO A 93 5.47 10.99 -25.80
N ASN A 94 5.37 9.80 -26.41
CA ASN A 94 5.82 9.58 -27.78
C ASN A 94 4.75 9.90 -28.83
N CYS A 95 3.52 9.41 -28.65
CA CYS A 95 2.46 9.52 -29.66
C CYS A 95 1.20 10.25 -29.19
N ARG A 96 1.17 10.74 -27.94
CA ARG A 96 -0.01 11.37 -27.30
C ARG A 96 -1.27 10.48 -27.24
N GLY A 97 -1.14 9.18 -27.51
CA GLY A 97 -2.19 8.20 -27.28
C GLY A 97 -2.53 8.04 -25.80
N VAL A 98 -3.69 7.47 -25.50
CA VAL A 98 -4.07 7.11 -24.12
C VAL A 98 -3.18 5.96 -23.65
N VAL A 99 -2.66 6.04 -22.42
CA VAL A 99 -1.83 4.97 -21.83
C VAL A 99 -2.59 4.16 -20.80
N LYS A 100 -2.24 2.89 -20.67
CA LYS A 100 -2.65 2.01 -19.57
C LYS A 100 -1.61 2.12 -18.46
N VAL A 101 -2.06 2.40 -17.24
CA VAL A 101 -1.16 2.38 -16.08
C VAL A 101 -0.92 0.93 -15.65
N LEU A 102 0.35 0.59 -15.48
CA LEU A 102 0.82 -0.70 -14.99
C LEU A 102 1.19 -0.64 -13.50
N LYS A 103 1.77 0.48 -13.03
CA LYS A 103 2.19 0.70 -11.64
C LYS A 103 2.05 2.17 -11.23
N GLY A 104 2.09 2.40 -9.92
CA GLY A 104 2.10 3.73 -9.33
C GLY A 104 0.72 4.26 -8.95
N ARG A 105 -0.37 3.48 -9.11
CA ARG A 105 -1.71 3.89 -8.65
C ARG A 105 -2.05 3.42 -7.24
N ASP A 106 -1.33 2.43 -6.75
CA ASP A 106 -1.69 1.74 -5.53
C ASP A 106 -1.13 2.44 -4.28
N CYS A 107 -1.85 2.27 -3.17
CA CYS A 107 -1.38 2.62 -1.83
C CYS A 107 -1.49 1.34 -0.99
N VAL A 108 -0.35 0.83 -0.52
CA VAL A 108 -0.23 -0.53 0.00
C VAL A 108 0.46 -0.53 1.37
N LEU A 109 -0.17 -1.16 2.36
CA LEU A 109 0.46 -1.47 3.64
C LEU A 109 1.57 -2.51 3.42
N LYS A 110 2.84 -2.14 3.64
CA LYS A 110 4.00 -3.00 3.41
C LYS A 110 4.39 -3.80 4.64
N HIS A 111 4.54 -3.15 5.79
CA HIS A 111 4.90 -3.83 7.02
C HIS A 111 4.33 -3.10 8.24
N ILE A 112 4.13 -3.85 9.33
CA ILE A 112 3.79 -3.32 10.64
C ILE A 112 4.81 -3.85 11.65
N LYS A 113 5.46 -2.96 12.37
CA LYS A 113 6.35 -3.30 13.48
C LYS A 113 5.59 -3.14 14.79
N MET A 114 5.60 -4.16 15.64
CA MET A 114 4.83 -4.16 16.89
C MET A 114 5.57 -4.88 18.01
N VAL A 115 5.20 -4.58 19.25
CA VAL A 115 5.59 -5.32 20.45
C VAL A 115 4.47 -6.28 20.78
N LEU A 116 4.78 -7.56 20.96
CA LEU A 116 3.80 -8.57 21.35
C LEU A 116 3.70 -8.63 22.88
N ARG A 117 2.50 -8.88 23.39
CA ARG A 117 2.37 -9.21 24.81
C ARG A 117 3.11 -10.52 25.10
N PRO A 118 3.82 -10.63 26.22
CA PRO A 118 4.40 -11.91 26.63
C PRO A 118 3.28 -12.93 26.77
N VAL A 119 3.32 -13.98 25.96
CA VAL A 119 2.42 -15.13 26.11
C VAL A 119 2.98 -15.99 27.23
N GLU A 120 2.31 -16.06 28.37
CA GLU A 120 2.58 -17.13 29.33
C GLU A 120 2.34 -18.46 28.61
N LYS A 121 3.37 -19.32 28.55
CA LYS A 121 3.39 -20.54 27.75
C LYS A 121 2.23 -21.48 28.10
N GLY A 122 1.14 -21.39 27.35
CA GLY A 122 0.20 -22.47 27.12
C GLY A 122 0.41 -22.98 25.68
N GLU A 123 0.74 -24.25 25.53
CA GLU A 123 1.11 -24.89 24.28
C GLU A 123 0.06 -24.69 23.17
N GLY A 124 0.51 -24.18 22.02
CA GLY A 124 -0.32 -23.98 20.84
C GLY A 124 0.49 -23.43 19.69
N GLY A 125 1.57 -24.14 19.32
CA GLY A 125 2.48 -23.72 18.26
C GLY A 125 1.74 -23.47 16.95
N PHE A 126 1.86 -22.25 16.43
CA PHE A 126 1.45 -21.89 15.07
C PHE A 126 2.25 -22.74 14.08
N ARG A 127 1.56 -23.68 13.43
CA ARG A 127 2.09 -24.41 12.28
C ARG A 127 1.86 -23.52 11.05
N PRO A 128 2.89 -23.10 10.31
CA PRO A 128 2.68 -22.46 9.02
C PRO A 128 1.88 -23.43 8.13
N PRO A 129 1.00 -22.94 7.24
CA PRO A 129 0.29 -23.82 6.32
C PRO A 129 1.34 -24.58 5.48
N LYS A 130 1.44 -25.88 5.73
CA LYS A 130 2.19 -26.78 4.86
C LYS A 130 1.49 -26.77 3.51
N GLY A 131 2.07 -26.07 2.55
CA GLY A 131 1.72 -26.28 1.15
C GLY A 131 2.00 -27.74 0.77
N GLY A 132 1.01 -28.38 0.17
CA GLY A 132 1.16 -29.64 -0.57
C GLY A 132 -0.18 -30.35 -0.79
N PRO A 133 -0.28 -31.34 -1.71
CA PRO A 133 0.65 -31.72 -2.77
C PRO A 133 0.03 -31.65 -4.19
N SER A 134 0.87 -31.98 -5.16
CA SER A 134 0.73 -32.06 -6.61
C SER A 134 -0.33 -33.02 -7.18
N ALA A 135 -0.63 -32.78 -8.47
CA ALA A 135 -0.80 -33.74 -9.58
C ALA A 135 -2.22 -34.04 -10.07
N SER A 136 -2.44 -33.78 -11.37
CA SER A 136 -2.98 -34.76 -12.31
C SER A 136 -2.79 -34.27 -13.75
N ALA A 137 -1.84 -34.88 -14.47
CA ALA A 137 -1.90 -35.01 -15.91
C ALA A 137 -2.82 -36.17 -16.27
N PRO A 138 -3.47 -36.15 -17.44
CA PRO A 138 -3.66 -37.40 -18.17
C PRO A 138 -3.38 -37.27 -19.66
N GLY A 139 -2.85 -38.37 -20.23
CA GLY A 139 -3.09 -38.79 -21.62
C GLY A 139 -2.18 -38.21 -22.68
#